data_AF-A0A7J2THF1-F1
#
_entry.id   AF-A0A7J2THF1-F1
#
_cell.length_a   1.000
_cell.length_b   1.000
_cell.length_c   1.000
_cell.angle_alpha   90.00
_cell.angle_beta   90.00
_cell.angle_gamma   90.00
#
_symmetry.space_group_name_H-M   'P 1'
#
loop_
_entity.id
_entity.type
_entity.pdbx_description
1 polymer ?
#
loop_
_entity_poly.entity_id
_entity_poly.type
_entity_poly.pdbx_seq_one_letter_code
_entity_poly.pdbx_strand_id
1 'polypeptide(L)'
;SYNAKDGWISFKKGQRIITIHSDGFVTMTMIGDREEALSILKELEDKAKLAWEKRNEIDINKPLQKIFVGALDVYKYLPKTNCKECGEQSCMAFAVKLLNGEKDIKDCKPLFEDRRYMGIRETLISLLISTGYDFEL
;
A
#
# COMPACT_ATOMS: atom_id res chain seq x y z
N SER A 1 -13.07 -1.95 7.01
CA SER A 1 -14.42 -2.01 7.59
C SER A 1 -15.06 -3.30 7.15
N TYR A 2 -15.76 -3.99 8.04
CA TYR A 2 -16.43 -5.25 7.73
C TYR A 2 -17.83 -5.20 8.33
N ASN A 3 -18.83 -5.63 7.56
CA ASN A 3 -20.21 -5.74 7.99
C ASN A 3 -20.70 -7.17 7.72
N ALA A 4 -20.80 -7.95 8.80
CA ALA A 4 -21.25 -9.34 8.74
C ALA A 4 -22.73 -9.47 8.34
N LYS A 5 -23.56 -8.51 8.76
CA LYS A 5 -25.01 -8.54 8.51
C LYS A 5 -25.32 -8.34 7.03
N ASP A 6 -24.67 -7.36 6.43
CA ASP A 6 -24.91 -6.97 5.03
C ASP A 6 -23.93 -7.66 4.06
N GLY A 7 -23.03 -8.51 4.58
CA GLY A 7 -22.17 -9.39 3.78
C GLY A 7 -21.13 -8.65 2.95
N TRP A 8 -20.44 -7.65 3.51
CA TRP A 8 -19.37 -6.95 2.78
C TRP A 8 -18.16 -6.60 3.62
N ILE A 9 -17.00 -6.53 2.98
CA ILE A 9 -15.75 -5.99 3.52
C ILE A 9 -15.25 -4.88 2.61
N SER A 10 -14.93 -3.72 3.20
CA SER A 10 -14.41 -2.55 2.49
C SER A 10 -13.08 -2.10 3.09
N PHE A 11 -12.07 -1.90 2.26
CA PHE A 11 -10.73 -1.49 2.68
C PHE A 11 -10.10 -0.53 1.68
N LYS A 12 -9.08 0.20 2.15
CA LYS A 12 -8.29 1.10 1.31
C LYS A 12 -7.06 0.37 0.79
N LYS A 13 -6.73 0.59 -0.48
CA LYS A 13 -5.44 0.22 -1.10
C LYS A 13 -4.93 1.45 -1.86
N GLY A 14 -3.98 2.17 -1.25
CA GLY A 14 -3.62 3.51 -1.69
C GLY A 14 -4.84 4.45 -1.67
N GLN A 15 -5.09 5.14 -2.79
CA GLN A 15 -6.27 6.00 -2.97
C GLN A 15 -7.56 5.24 -3.34
N ARG A 16 -7.47 3.93 -3.61
CA ARG A 16 -8.60 3.12 -4.02
C ARG A 16 -9.37 2.64 -2.80
N ILE A 17 -10.69 2.76 -2.85
CA ILE A 17 -11.61 2.06 -1.94
C ILE A 17 -12.09 0.83 -2.68
N ILE A 18 -11.89 -0.33 -2.07
CA ILE A 18 -12.31 -1.62 -2.62
C ILE A 18 -13.33 -2.22 -1.66
N THR A 19 -14.47 -2.66 -2.19
CA THR A 19 -15.49 -3.38 -1.42
C THR A 19 -15.79 -4.71 -2.08
N ILE A 20 -15.72 -5.79 -1.29
CA ILE A 20 -16.04 -7.16 -1.71
C ILE A 20 -17.33 -7.55 -1.01
N HIS A 21 -18.31 -7.99 -1.79
CA HIS A 21 -19.60 -8.51 -1.31
C HIS A 21 -19.58 -10.04 -1.26
N SER A 22 -20.43 -10.62 -0.41
CA SER A 22 -20.50 -12.07 -0.16
C SER A 22 -20.96 -12.89 -1.37
N ASP A 23 -21.63 -12.26 -2.33
CA ASP A 23 -22.04 -12.85 -3.61
C ASP A 23 -20.94 -12.82 -4.68
N GLY A 24 -19.76 -12.31 -4.34
CA GLY A 24 -18.62 -12.17 -5.24
C GLY A 24 -18.60 -10.87 -6.04
N PHE A 25 -19.57 -9.97 -5.87
CA PHE A 25 -19.52 -8.65 -6.49
C PHE A 25 -18.42 -7.80 -5.85
N VAL A 26 -17.64 -7.10 -6.68
CA VAL A 26 -16.53 -6.25 -6.24
C VAL A 26 -16.71 -4.85 -6.81
N THR A 27 -16.61 -3.83 -5.95
CA THR A 27 -16.55 -2.43 -6.36
C THR A 27 -15.19 -1.84 -6.06
N MET A 28 -14.71 -0.97 -6.95
CA MET A 28 -13.40 -0.35 -6.86
C MET A 28 -13.48 1.11 -7.32
N THR A 29 -12.84 2.02 -6.59
CA THR A 29 -12.72 3.43 -7.00
C THR A 29 -11.33 3.73 -7.56
N MET A 30 -11.22 4.80 -8.35
CA MET A 30 -9.93 5.29 -8.89
C MET A 30 -9.18 4.24 -9.70
N ILE A 31 -9.89 3.63 -10.65
CA ILE A 31 -9.36 2.67 -11.62
C ILE A 31 -9.24 3.40 -12.97
N GLY A 32 -8.05 3.37 -13.56
CA GLY A 32 -7.75 4.03 -14.83
C GLY A 32 -8.33 3.29 -16.03
N ASP A 33 -8.17 1.95 -16.06
CA ASP A 33 -8.65 1.13 -17.17
C ASP A 33 -9.04 -0.30 -16.75
N ARG A 34 -9.48 -1.07 -17.75
CA ARG A 34 -9.94 -2.45 -17.56
C ARG A 34 -8.81 -3.40 -17.19
N GLU A 35 -7.60 -3.21 -17.71
CA GLU A 35 -6.47 -4.10 -17.45
C GLU A 35 -6.03 -3.98 -15.99
N GLU A 36 -5.95 -2.73 -15.49
CA GLU A 36 -5.72 -2.44 -14.08
C GLU A 36 -6.80 -3.09 -13.20
N ALA A 37 -8.08 -2.93 -13.55
CA ALA A 37 -9.19 -3.54 -12.81
C ALA A 37 -9.03 -5.06 -12.68
N LEU A 38 -8.70 -5.73 -13.79
CA LEU A 38 -8.54 -7.19 -13.85
C LEU A 38 -7.31 -7.65 -13.07
N SER A 39 -6.20 -6.91 -13.16
CA SER A 39 -4.98 -7.19 -12.39
C SER A 39 -5.26 -7.17 -10.89
N ILE A 40 -5.93 -6.13 -10.40
CA ILE A 40 -6.25 -6.02 -8.98
C ILE A 40 -7.29 -7.09 -8.58
N LEU A 41 -8.31 -7.35 -9.39
CA LEU A 41 -9.29 -8.39 -9.09
C LEU A 41 -8.61 -9.76 -8.94
N LYS A 42 -7.63 -10.06 -9.80
CA LYS A 42 -6.84 -11.30 -9.72
C LYS A 42 -6.06 -11.39 -8.41
N GLU A 43 -5.40 -10.31 -8.02
CA GLU A 43 -4.68 -10.24 -6.75
C GLU A 43 -5.61 -10.46 -5.54
N LEU A 44 -6.82 -9.87 -5.57
CA LEU A 44 -7.82 -10.06 -4.51
C LEU A 44 -8.29 -11.51 -4.43
N GLU A 45 -8.53 -12.14 -5.57
CA GLU A 45 -8.91 -13.56 -5.65
C GLU A 45 -7.82 -14.44 -5.02
N ASP A 46 -6.56 -14.21 -5.36
CA ASP A 46 -5.43 -14.99 -4.85
C ASP A 46 -5.23 -14.77 -3.34
N LYS A 47 -5.39 -13.54 -2.85
CA LYS A 47 -5.38 -13.23 -1.41
C LYS A 47 -6.54 -13.90 -0.67
N ALA A 48 -7.74 -13.90 -1.24
CA ALA A 48 -8.91 -14.56 -0.65
C ALA A 48 -8.71 -16.08 -0.56
N LYS A 49 -8.15 -16.70 -1.61
CA LYS A 49 -7.79 -18.14 -1.61
C LYS A 49 -6.76 -18.45 -0.54
N LEU A 50 -5.67 -17.69 -0.47
CA LEU A 50 -4.62 -17.88 0.54
C LEU A 50 -5.18 -17.76 1.98
N ALA A 51 -6.01 -16.74 2.22
CA ALA A 51 -6.66 -16.55 3.52
C ALA A 51 -7.59 -17.73 3.87
N TRP A 52 -8.31 -18.26 2.88
CA TRP A 52 -9.16 -19.43 3.06
C TRP A 52 -8.36 -20.69 3.38
N GLU A 53 -7.26 -20.94 2.66
CA GLU A 53 -6.38 -22.09 2.89
C GLU A 53 -5.82 -22.07 4.31
N LYS A 54 -5.38 -20.90 4.78
CA LYS A 54 -4.78 -20.71 6.10
C LYS A 54 -5.79 -20.41 7.21
N ARG A 55 -7.10 -20.51 6.95
CA ARG A 55 -8.16 -20.06 7.90
C ARG A 55 -8.05 -20.67 9.30
N ASN A 56 -7.53 -21.89 9.42
CA ASN A 56 -7.36 -22.58 10.71
C ASN A 56 -6.14 -22.07 11.50
N GLU A 57 -5.20 -21.39 10.85
CA GLU A 57 -4.01 -20.79 11.45
C GLU A 57 -4.25 -19.33 11.87
N ILE A 58 -5.35 -18.72 11.41
CA ILE A 58 -5.69 -17.32 11.70
C ILE A 58 -6.34 -17.23 13.08
N ASP A 59 -5.58 -16.70 14.05
CA ASP A 59 -6.10 -16.38 15.37
C ASP A 59 -6.87 -15.06 15.36
N ILE A 60 -8.20 -15.15 15.21
CA ILE A 60 -9.11 -14.00 15.19
C ILE A 60 -9.30 -13.33 16.57
N ASN A 61 -8.80 -13.93 17.65
CA ASN A 61 -8.88 -13.35 18.99
C ASN A 61 -7.73 -12.39 19.28
N LYS A 62 -6.64 -12.48 18.50
CA LYS A 62 -5.54 -11.53 18.60
C LYS A 62 -5.95 -10.22 17.92
N PRO A 63 -5.71 -9.06 18.58
CA PRO A 63 -5.91 -7.79 17.92
C PRO A 63 -4.99 -7.74 16.70
N LEU A 64 -5.52 -7.26 15.57
CA LEU A 64 -4.71 -6.96 14.40
C LEU A 64 -3.57 -6.04 14.84
N GLN A 65 -2.34 -6.56 14.77
CA GLN A 65 -1.16 -5.78 15.06
C GLN A 65 -0.93 -4.83 13.90
N LYS A 66 -1.63 -3.69 13.94
CA LYS A 66 -1.56 -2.68 12.89
C LYS A 66 -0.24 -1.95 13.07
N ILE A 67 0.79 -2.38 12.34
CA ILE A 67 2.04 -1.63 12.25
C ILE A 67 1.69 -0.29 11.61
N PHE A 68 1.73 0.77 12.41
CA PHE A 68 1.50 2.12 11.93
C PHE A 68 2.83 2.71 11.49
N VAL A 69 2.97 2.97 10.19
CA VAL A 69 4.10 3.73 9.64
C VAL A 69 3.64 5.16 9.45
N GLY A 70 4.23 6.07 10.22
CA GLY A 70 3.98 7.50 10.10
C GLY A 70 4.87 8.15 9.03
N ALA A 71 4.50 9.36 8.60
CA ALA A 71 5.31 10.13 7.64
C ALA A 71 6.75 10.35 8.13
N LEU A 72 6.94 10.47 9.45
CA LEU A 72 8.26 10.57 10.05
C LEU A 72 9.09 9.29 9.87
N ASP A 73 8.46 8.12 9.92
CA ASP A 73 9.14 6.83 9.73
C ASP A 73 9.61 6.67 8.29
N VAL A 74 8.77 7.04 7.32
CA VAL A 74 9.16 7.14 5.91
C VAL A 74 10.29 8.14 5.72
N TYR A 75 10.14 9.35 6.27
CA TYR A 75 11.11 10.43 6.15
C TYR A 75 12.51 10.04 6.66
N LYS A 76 12.61 9.19 7.69
CA LYS A 76 13.89 8.68 8.21
C LYS A 76 14.71 7.98 7.12
N TYR A 77 14.06 7.31 6.18
CA TYR A 77 14.67 6.54 5.10
C TYR A 77 14.67 7.25 3.73
N LEU A 78 14.37 8.55 3.69
CA LEU A 78 14.56 9.37 2.50
C LEU A 78 15.95 10.01 2.46
N PRO A 79 16.42 10.46 1.28
CA PRO A 79 17.69 11.17 1.14
C PRO A 79 17.76 12.52 1.88
N LYS A 80 16.60 13.10 2.25
CA LYS A 80 16.47 14.38 3.00
C LYS A 80 17.15 15.58 2.33
N THR A 81 17.33 15.53 1.01
CA THR A 81 17.96 16.60 0.23
C THR A 81 17.01 17.75 -0.09
N ASN A 82 15.69 17.54 0.04
CA ASN A 82 14.65 18.48 -0.40
C ASN A 82 14.87 18.96 -1.85
N CYS A 83 15.36 18.08 -2.74
CA CYS A 83 15.75 18.45 -4.11
C CYS A 83 14.58 18.91 -5.00
N LYS A 84 13.34 18.62 -4.61
CA LYS A 84 12.09 18.94 -5.34
C LYS A 84 11.94 18.27 -6.70
N GLU A 85 12.78 17.29 -7.03
CA GLU A 85 12.71 16.55 -8.30
C GLU A 85 11.42 15.73 -8.47
N CYS A 86 10.76 15.40 -7.35
CA CYS A 86 9.44 14.74 -7.32
C CYS A 86 8.26 15.74 -7.39
N GLY A 87 8.52 17.05 -7.46
CA GLY A 87 7.52 18.12 -7.47
C GLY A 87 7.04 18.58 -6.09
N GLU A 88 7.53 17.98 -5.00
CA GLU A 88 7.14 18.34 -3.63
C GLU A 88 8.09 19.36 -2.99
N GLN A 89 7.56 20.21 -2.10
CA GLN A 89 8.34 21.28 -1.46
C GLN A 89 9.42 20.76 -0.48
N SER A 90 9.24 19.56 0.06
CA SER A 90 10.19 18.91 0.95
C SER A 90 10.07 17.38 0.89
N CYS A 91 11.10 16.66 1.34
CA CYS A 91 11.06 15.22 1.53
C CYS A 91 9.98 14.80 2.55
N MET A 92 9.64 15.67 3.51
CA MET A 92 8.54 15.41 4.45
C MET A 92 7.18 15.47 3.74
N ALA A 93 6.97 16.47 2.86
CA ALA A 93 5.75 16.54 2.05
C ALA A 93 5.61 15.31 1.13
N PHE A 94 6.72 14.88 0.52
CA PHE A 94 6.76 13.63 -0.22
C PHE A 94 6.38 12.42 0.65
N ALA A 95 6.94 12.29 1.86
CA ALA A 95 6.63 11.19 2.76
C ALA A 95 5.14 11.11 3.13
N VAL A 96 4.51 12.26 3.39
CA VAL A 96 3.06 12.34 3.66
C VAL A 96 2.26 11.89 2.43
N LYS A 97 2.59 12.40 1.25
CA LYS A 97 1.88 12.06 0.01
C LYS A 97 2.08 10.62 -0.42
N LEU A 98 3.27 10.06 -0.21
CA LEU A 98 3.55 8.64 -0.41
C LEU A 98 2.63 7.79 0.46
N LEU A 99 2.51 8.12 1.75
CA LEU A 99 1.59 7.40 2.64
C LEU A 99 0.12 7.62 2.27
N ASN A 100 -0.25 8.77 1.73
CA ASN A 100 -1.61 8.97 1.22
C ASN A 100 -1.89 8.24 -0.11
N GLY A 101 -0.86 7.65 -0.74
CA GLY A 101 -0.95 7.07 -2.08
C GLY A 101 -1.08 8.10 -3.20
N GLU A 102 -0.76 9.37 -2.93
CA GLU A 102 -0.73 10.47 -3.91
C GLU A 102 0.57 10.47 -4.74
N LYS A 103 1.61 9.77 -4.26
CA LYS A 103 2.93 9.64 -4.88
C LYS A 103 3.38 8.19 -4.83
N ASP A 104 4.14 7.78 -5.84
CA ASP A 104 4.84 6.49 -5.83
C ASP A 104 6.23 6.65 -5.20
N ILE A 105 6.77 5.59 -4.61
CA ILE A 105 8.14 5.62 -4.08
C ILE A 105 9.16 5.95 -5.17
N LYS A 106 8.92 5.48 -6.41
CA LYS A 106 9.74 5.71 -7.60
C LYS A 106 9.85 7.19 -7.99
N ASP A 107 8.91 8.03 -7.56
CA ASP A 107 8.97 9.47 -7.81
C ASP A 107 10.14 10.15 -7.08
N CYS A 108 10.70 9.52 -6.03
CA CYS A 108 11.92 10.00 -5.38
C CYS A 108 13.17 9.60 -6.20
N LYS A 109 13.44 10.33 -7.29
CA LYS A 109 14.55 10.02 -8.21
C LYS A 109 15.90 9.77 -7.54
N PRO A 110 16.36 10.61 -6.56
CA PRO A 110 17.65 10.37 -5.93
C PRO A 110 17.73 9.00 -5.25
N LEU A 111 16.62 8.50 -4.69
CA LEU A 111 16.55 7.20 -4.02
C LEU A 111 16.82 6.02 -4.97
N PHE A 112 16.56 6.18 -6.27
CA PHE A 112 16.73 5.13 -7.28
C PHE A 112 17.97 5.30 -8.14
N GLU A 113 18.37 6.55 -8.43
CA GLU A 113 19.48 6.85 -9.33
C GLU A 113 20.84 6.84 -8.62
N ASP A 114 20.90 7.27 -7.35
CA ASP A 114 22.15 7.33 -6.60
C ASP A 114 22.36 6.06 -5.77
N ARG A 115 23.39 5.28 -6.15
CA ARG A 115 23.76 4.02 -5.50
C ARG A 115 24.01 4.14 -4.00
N ARG A 116 24.38 5.33 -3.50
CA ARG A 116 24.62 5.56 -2.06
C ARG A 116 23.35 5.36 -1.22
N TYR A 117 22.16 5.48 -1.82
CA TYR A 117 20.89 5.30 -1.13
C TYR A 117 20.28 3.91 -1.30
N MET A 118 20.97 2.96 -1.93
CA MET A 118 20.45 1.62 -2.18
C MET A 118 19.98 0.91 -0.90
N GLY A 119 20.77 0.96 0.18
CA GLY A 119 20.40 0.32 1.45
C GLY A 119 19.21 0.96 2.15
N ILE A 120 19.09 2.30 2.12
CA ILE A 120 17.92 2.99 2.69
C ILE A 120 16.66 2.75 1.85
N ARG A 121 16.81 2.64 0.52
CA ARG A 121 15.73 2.30 -0.40
C ARG A 121 15.16 0.92 -0.08
N GLU A 122 16.00 -0.10 0.05
CA GLU A 122 15.58 -1.47 0.37
C GLU A 122 14.86 -1.53 1.71
N THR A 123 15.40 -0.84 2.72
CA THR A 123 14.78 -0.77 4.04
C THR A 123 13.41 -0.09 3.98
N LEU A 124 13.29 1.02 3.24
CA LEU A 124 12.02 1.73 3.07
C LEU A 124 10.98 0.89 2.33
N ILE A 125 11.38 0.18 1.27
CA ILE A 125 10.48 -0.72 0.53
C ILE A 125 9.99 -1.83 1.47
N SER A 126 10.88 -2.47 2.23
CA SER A 126 10.50 -3.50 3.20
C SER A 126 9.54 -2.97 4.27
N LEU A 127 9.77 -1.75 4.76
CA LEU A 127 8.89 -1.11 5.73
C LEU A 127 7.49 -0.90 5.15
N LEU A 128 7.40 -0.39 3.92
CA LEU A 128 6.12 -0.09 3.26
C LEU A 128 5.35 -1.39 2.94
N ILE A 129 6.03 -2.44 2.46
CA ILE A 129 5.42 -3.77 2.25
C ILE A 129 4.84 -4.33 3.55
N SER A 130 5.55 -4.18 4.68
CA SER A 130 5.08 -4.67 5.99
C SER A 130 3.77 -4.02 6.46
N THR A 131 3.42 -2.86 5.87
CA THR A 131 2.19 -2.12 6.15
C THR A 131 1.08 -2.31 5.12
N GLY A 132 1.29 -3.19 4.12
CA GLY A 132 0.31 -3.47 3.07
C GLY A 132 0.33 -2.49 1.90
N TYR A 133 1.41 -1.74 1.69
CA TYR A 133 1.66 -1.09 0.40
C TYR A 133 2.19 -2.15 -0.58
N ASP A 134 1.47 -2.36 -1.67
CA ASP A 134 1.95 -3.16 -2.80
C ASP A 134 2.60 -2.21 -3.83
N PHE A 135 3.84 -2.51 -4.19
CA PHE A 135 4.56 -1.86 -5.30
C PHE A 135 4.52 -2.79 -6.51
N GLU A 136 4.21 -2.25 -7.69
CA GLU A 136 4.68 -2.85 -8.92
C GLU A 136 6.13 -2.38 -9.10
N LEU A 137 7.11 -3.24 -8.79
CA LEU A 137 8.54 -2.96 -8.98
C LEU A 137 8.92 -3.02 -10.46
#